data_AF-W0T752-F1
#
_entry.id   AF-W0T752-F1
#
_cell.length_a   1.000
_cell.length_b   1.000
_cell.length_c   1.000
_cell.angle_alpha   90.00
_cell.angle_beta   90.00
_cell.angle_gamma   90.00
#
_symmetry.space_group_name_H-M   'P 1'
#
loop_
_entity.id
_entity.type
_entity.pdbx_description
1 polymer ?
#
loop_
_entity_poly.entity_id
_entity_poly.type
_entity_poly.pdbx_seq_one_letter_code
_entity_poly.pdbx_strand_id
1 'polypeptide(L)'
;MPVELDILGDSLQSSFQKDNTLLRDEDDPFYHYLISTKAATNLDIIRKSAIKDSIHDSTANTINEYQTRLSRLEDLANSLNFSAESKLKQKYDSYVEDQKTRRYSVDFDMPAEGSMDSEDIASGMESREEDDSLRNLRQRLMGKRRDSFEGENESFDKQMQIQDDLQKELVQDMSQLVTGLKQGAEAFQNALEHDSTVLKAAEIGLHVTSRSLSTLGSNLKKYHKEKIGFFMKLGLLSFVILGLLITYLVIKVFPDL
;
A
#
# COMPACT_ATOMS: atom_id res chain seq x y z
N MET A 1 -5.71 -41.96 -10.69
CA MET A 1 -5.65 -40.63 -10.06
C MET A 1 -6.77 -39.64 -10.46
N PRO A 2 -7.95 -40.01 -11.03
CA PRO A 2 -9.01 -39.02 -11.30
C PRO A 2 -9.80 -38.61 -10.04
N VAL A 3 -9.76 -39.43 -8.99
CA VAL A 3 -10.53 -39.24 -7.75
C VAL A 3 -10.09 -38.01 -6.93
N GLU A 4 -8.84 -37.56 -7.07
CA GLU A 4 -8.35 -36.39 -6.31
C GLU A 4 -8.86 -35.06 -6.87
N LEU A 5 -9.05 -34.91 -8.19
CA LEU A 5 -9.58 -33.68 -8.78
C LEU A 5 -11.07 -33.50 -8.49
N ASP A 6 -11.85 -34.58 -8.50
CA ASP A 6 -13.28 -34.55 -8.18
C ASP A 6 -13.51 -34.06 -6.74
N ILE A 7 -12.77 -34.62 -5.79
CA ILE A 7 -12.89 -34.26 -4.37
C ILE A 7 -12.40 -32.83 -4.11
N LEU A 8 -11.33 -32.39 -4.77
CA LEU A 8 -10.83 -31.02 -4.62
C LEU A 8 -11.78 -30.00 -5.22
N GLY A 9 -12.33 -30.27 -6.42
CA GLY A 9 -13.25 -29.38 -7.11
C GLY A 9 -14.52 -29.14 -6.32
N ASP A 10 -15.14 -30.21 -5.83
CA ASP A 10 -16.39 -30.15 -5.06
C ASP A 10 -16.16 -29.48 -3.68
N SER A 11 -15.02 -29.75 -3.04
CA SER A 11 -14.61 -29.08 -1.79
C SER A 11 -14.38 -27.57 -2.00
N LEU A 12 -13.77 -27.19 -3.12
CA LEU A 12 -13.48 -25.80 -3.44
C LEU A 12 -14.76 -25.04 -3.81
N GLN A 13 -15.67 -25.68 -4.55
CA GLN A 13 -16.97 -25.11 -4.86
C GLN A 13 -17.85 -24.96 -3.62
N SER A 14 -17.86 -25.97 -2.74
CA SER A 14 -18.59 -25.94 -1.47
C SER A 14 -18.05 -24.87 -0.51
N SER A 15 -16.72 -24.79 -0.35
CA SER A 15 -16.09 -23.73 0.46
C SER A 15 -16.35 -22.36 -0.11
N PHE A 16 -16.21 -22.18 -1.43
CA PHE A 16 -16.50 -20.91 -2.08
C PHE A 16 -17.96 -20.48 -1.96
N GLN A 17 -18.91 -21.41 -2.05
CA GLN A 17 -20.33 -21.12 -1.84
C GLN A 17 -20.66 -20.81 -0.38
N LYS A 18 -20.05 -21.53 0.56
CA LYS A 18 -20.23 -21.29 2.01
C LYS A 18 -19.63 -19.96 2.44
N ASP A 19 -18.49 -19.60 1.87
CA ASP A 19 -17.89 -18.30 2.08
C ASP A 19 -18.77 -17.23 1.42
N ASN A 20 -19.31 -17.44 0.21
CA ASN A 20 -20.26 -16.51 -0.42
C ASN A 20 -21.56 -16.29 0.35
N THR A 21 -22.08 -17.29 1.07
CA THR A 21 -23.30 -17.12 1.89
C THR A 21 -23.02 -16.37 3.19
N LEU A 22 -21.79 -16.43 3.72
CA LEU A 22 -21.32 -15.56 4.81
C LEU A 22 -21.03 -14.13 4.34
N LEU A 23 -20.85 -13.91 3.04
CA LEU A 23 -20.50 -12.64 2.40
C LEU A 23 -21.72 -11.79 1.99
N ARG A 24 -22.87 -11.97 2.65
CA ARG A 24 -24.07 -11.15 2.42
C ARG A 24 -24.03 -9.82 3.19
N ASP A 25 -23.07 -9.65 4.10
CA ASP A 25 -22.78 -8.37 4.75
C ASP A 25 -21.78 -7.58 3.89
N GLU A 26 -22.17 -6.37 3.51
CA GLU A 26 -21.45 -5.44 2.63
C GLU A 26 -20.13 -4.88 3.21
N ASP A 27 -19.69 -5.33 4.39
CA ASP A 27 -18.92 -4.47 5.27
C ASP A 27 -17.40 -4.41 5.02
N ASP A 28 -16.80 -5.31 4.23
CA ASP A 28 -15.36 -5.22 3.96
C ASP A 28 -14.90 -5.60 2.53
N PRO A 29 -14.72 -4.60 1.63
CA PRO A 29 -14.14 -4.81 0.30
C PRO A 29 -12.75 -5.47 0.31
N PHE A 30 -11.97 -5.28 1.38
CA PHE A 30 -10.65 -5.89 1.51
C PHE A 30 -10.76 -7.40 1.76
N TYR A 31 -11.71 -7.82 2.61
CA TYR A 31 -11.99 -9.22 2.86
C TYR A 31 -12.48 -9.94 1.59
N HIS A 32 -13.38 -9.31 0.83
CA HIS A 32 -13.82 -9.83 -0.47
C HIS A 32 -12.65 -10.01 -1.44
N TYR A 33 -11.74 -9.02 -1.51
CA TYR A 33 -10.54 -9.09 -2.32
C TYR A 33 -9.61 -10.24 -1.92
N LEU A 34 -9.43 -10.47 -0.62
CA LEU A 34 -8.60 -11.58 -0.12
C LEU A 34 -9.18 -12.95 -0.50
N ILE A 35 -10.50 -13.13 -0.34
CA ILE A 35 -11.15 -14.40 -0.69
C ILE A 35 -11.12 -14.63 -2.21
N SER A 36 -11.46 -13.62 -3.02
CA SER A 36 -11.40 -13.74 -4.48
C SER A 36 -9.99 -14.02 -4.97
N THR A 37 -8.99 -13.36 -4.41
CA THR A 37 -7.58 -13.59 -4.74
C THR A 37 -7.18 -15.02 -4.37
N LYS A 38 -7.55 -15.49 -3.17
CA LYS A 38 -7.26 -16.87 -2.74
C LYS A 38 -7.93 -17.90 -3.66
N ALA A 39 -9.21 -17.69 -4.01
CA ALA A 39 -9.94 -18.53 -4.94
C ALA A 39 -9.27 -18.56 -6.32
N ALA A 40 -8.87 -17.40 -6.85
CA ALA A 40 -8.16 -17.29 -8.12
C ALA A 40 -6.80 -18.01 -8.08
N THR A 41 -6.02 -17.87 -7.00
CA THR A 41 -4.74 -18.60 -6.86
C THR A 41 -4.92 -20.10 -6.80
N ASN A 42 -5.97 -20.58 -6.10
CA ASN A 42 -6.25 -22.01 -6.03
C ASN A 42 -6.68 -22.56 -7.39
N LEU A 43 -7.50 -21.80 -8.13
CA LEU A 43 -7.90 -22.17 -9.50
C LEU A 43 -6.70 -22.22 -10.46
N ASP A 44 -5.74 -21.30 -10.32
CA ASP A 44 -4.50 -21.30 -11.10
C ASP A 44 -3.61 -22.52 -10.77
N ILE A 45 -3.56 -22.93 -9.50
CA ILE A 45 -2.86 -24.16 -9.09
C ILE A 45 -3.51 -25.39 -9.73
N ILE A 46 -4.84 -25.51 -9.66
CA ILE A 46 -5.57 -26.64 -10.25
C ILE A 46 -5.43 -26.64 -11.78
N ARG A 47 -5.43 -25.46 -12.41
CA ARG A 47 -5.18 -25.32 -13.85
C ARG A 47 -3.78 -25.82 -14.21
N LYS A 48 -2.76 -25.42 -13.45
CA LYS A 48 -1.37 -25.84 -13.65
C LYS A 48 -1.19 -27.34 -13.46
N SER A 49 -1.86 -27.94 -12.47
CA SER A 49 -1.83 -29.40 -12.30
C SER A 49 -2.52 -30.11 -13.46
N ALA A 50 -3.70 -29.66 -13.88
CA ALA A 50 -4.40 -30.23 -15.04
C ALA A 50 -3.57 -30.14 -16.33
N ILE A 51 -2.88 -29.01 -16.57
CA ILE A 51 -1.97 -28.85 -17.70
C ILE A 51 -0.77 -29.79 -17.58
N LYS A 52 -0.14 -29.88 -16.41
CA LYS A 52 1.00 -30.78 -16.18
C LYS A 52 0.63 -32.24 -16.44
N ASP A 53 -0.56 -32.65 -15.99
CA ASP A 53 -1.06 -34.00 -16.17
C ASP A 53 -1.37 -34.29 -17.64
N SER A 54 -1.93 -33.32 -18.38
CA SER A 54 -2.18 -33.46 -19.83
C SER A 54 -0.90 -33.56 -20.68
N ILE A 55 0.22 -33.00 -20.20
CA ILE A 55 1.53 -33.12 -20.85
C ILE A 55 2.11 -34.52 -20.63
N HIS A 56 1.90 -35.11 -19.45
CA HIS A 56 2.39 -36.45 -19.12
C HIS A 56 1.51 -37.56 -19.69
N ASP A 57 0.20 -37.34 -19.79
CA ASP A 57 -0.77 -38.26 -20.39
C ASP A 57 -1.62 -37.55 -21.43
N SER A 58 -1.15 -37.58 -22.69
CA SER A 58 -1.81 -36.95 -23.85
C SER A 58 -3.19 -37.53 -24.17
N THR A 59 -3.59 -38.63 -23.53
CA THR A 59 -4.93 -39.24 -23.71
C THR A 59 -5.93 -38.80 -22.64
N ALA A 60 -5.48 -38.15 -21.57
CA ALA A 60 -6.32 -37.71 -20.48
C ALA A 60 -7.04 -36.39 -20.84
N ASN A 61 -8.38 -36.43 -20.87
CA ASN A 61 -9.26 -35.26 -21.10
C ASN A 61 -9.32 -34.28 -19.91
N THR A 62 -8.27 -34.21 -19.09
CA THR A 62 -8.23 -33.45 -17.82
C THR A 62 -8.40 -31.95 -18.02
N ILE A 63 -7.89 -31.38 -19.13
CA ILE A 63 -8.10 -29.96 -19.48
C ILE A 63 -9.56 -29.68 -19.80
N ASN A 64 -10.20 -30.54 -20.60
CA ASN A 64 -11.61 -30.39 -20.96
C ASN A 64 -12.51 -30.53 -19.73
N GLU A 65 -12.17 -31.44 -18.82
CA GLU A 65 -12.85 -31.61 -17.54
C GLU A 65 -12.69 -30.37 -16.63
N TYR A 66 -11.47 -29.81 -16.54
CA TYR A 66 -11.24 -28.54 -15.84
C TYR A 66 -12.09 -27.41 -16.43
N GLN A 67 -12.05 -27.21 -17.76
CA GLN A 67 -12.77 -26.13 -18.42
C GLN A 67 -14.29 -26.26 -18.27
N THR A 68 -14.83 -27.46 -18.36
CA THR A 68 -16.28 -27.67 -18.24
C THR A 68 -16.80 -27.43 -16.82
N ARG A 69 -16.02 -27.81 -15.80
CA ARG A 69 -16.47 -27.69 -14.40
C ARG A 69 -16.11 -26.36 -13.74
N LEU A 70 -14.89 -25.86 -13.96
CA LEU A 70 -14.33 -24.75 -13.19
C LEU A 70 -14.34 -23.41 -13.91
N SER A 71 -14.66 -23.35 -15.21
CA SER A 71 -14.76 -22.08 -15.96
C SER A 71 -15.70 -21.07 -15.32
N ARG A 72 -16.89 -21.51 -14.91
CA ARG A 72 -17.86 -20.64 -14.23
C ARG A 72 -17.35 -20.09 -12.91
N LEU A 73 -16.56 -20.89 -12.19
CA LEU A 73 -15.97 -20.48 -10.92
C LEU A 73 -14.81 -19.50 -11.14
N GLU A 74 -14.03 -19.70 -12.20
CA GLU A 74 -12.97 -18.78 -12.64
C GLU A 74 -13.56 -17.42 -13.04
N ASP A 75 -14.62 -17.40 -13.85
CA ASP A 75 -15.33 -16.17 -14.22
C ASP A 75 -15.90 -15.44 -12.99
N LEU A 76 -16.49 -16.19 -12.06
CA LEU A 76 -17.04 -15.63 -10.82
C LEU A 76 -15.92 -15.07 -9.93
N ALA A 77 -14.86 -15.83 -9.68
CA ALA A 77 -13.72 -15.39 -8.88
C ALA A 77 -13.07 -14.13 -9.47
N ASN A 78 -12.89 -14.08 -10.80
CA ASN A 78 -12.32 -12.93 -11.50
C ASN A 78 -13.24 -11.70 -11.44
N SER A 79 -14.54 -11.87 -11.66
CA SER A 79 -15.50 -10.75 -11.57
C SER A 79 -15.59 -10.19 -10.15
N LEU A 80 -15.58 -11.06 -9.13
CA LEU A 80 -15.57 -10.64 -7.73
C LEU A 80 -14.28 -9.90 -7.39
N ASN A 81 -13.13 -10.41 -7.84
CA ASN A 81 -11.84 -9.77 -7.65
C ASN A 81 -11.79 -8.37 -8.26
N PHE A 82 -12.24 -8.24 -9.50
CA PHE A 82 -12.31 -6.95 -10.20
C PHE A 82 -13.23 -5.96 -9.47
N SER A 83 -14.39 -6.43 -9.00
CA SER A 83 -15.34 -5.58 -8.26
C SER A 83 -14.77 -5.11 -6.92
N ALA A 84 -14.07 -6.00 -6.20
CA ALA A 84 -13.46 -5.70 -4.92
C ALA A 84 -12.27 -4.74 -5.07
N GLU A 85 -11.41 -4.97 -6.08
CA GLU A 85 -10.29 -4.10 -6.42
C GLU A 85 -10.75 -2.70 -6.80
N SER A 86 -11.80 -2.60 -7.64
CA SER A 86 -12.39 -1.32 -8.03
C SER A 86 -12.94 -0.54 -6.81
N LYS A 87 -13.67 -1.21 -5.91
CA LYS A 87 -14.16 -0.61 -4.66
C LYS A 87 -13.02 -0.17 -3.74
N LEU A 88 -11.96 -0.97 -3.61
CA LEU A 88 -10.80 -0.65 -2.78
C LEU A 88 -10.04 0.57 -3.33
N LYS A 89 -9.85 0.61 -4.66
CA LYS A 89 -9.23 1.75 -5.34
C LYS A 89 -10.06 3.02 -5.17
N GLN A 90 -11.38 2.93 -5.30
CA GLN A 90 -12.26 4.08 -5.07
C GLN A 90 -12.14 4.61 -3.64
N LYS A 91 -12.12 3.73 -2.61
CA LYS A 91 -11.91 4.15 -1.21
C LYS A 91 -10.54 4.82 -1.01
N TYR A 92 -9.50 4.29 -1.65
CA TYR A 92 -8.16 4.86 -1.61
C TYR A 92 -8.11 6.25 -2.26
N ASP A 93 -8.69 6.40 -3.45
CA ASP A 93 -8.74 7.67 -4.17
C ASP A 93 -9.50 8.73 -3.36
N SER A 94 -10.65 8.37 -2.77
CA SER A 94 -11.38 9.27 -1.85
C SER A 94 -10.55 9.68 -0.64
N TYR A 95 -9.85 8.74 0.00
CA TYR A 95 -8.98 9.04 1.13
C TYR A 95 -7.84 9.99 0.76
N VAL A 96 -7.23 9.80 -0.40
CA VAL A 96 -6.17 10.68 -0.91
C VAL A 96 -6.70 12.09 -1.18
N GLU A 97 -7.89 12.23 -1.77
CA GLU A 97 -8.51 13.54 -1.99
C GLU A 97 -8.90 14.23 -0.66
N ASP A 98 -9.41 13.48 0.33
CA ASP A 98 -9.66 14.01 1.68
C ASP A 98 -8.38 14.50 2.36
N GLN A 99 -7.26 13.80 2.17
CA GLN A 99 -5.97 14.27 2.70
C GLN A 99 -5.45 15.51 1.98
N LYS A 100 -5.64 15.60 0.66
CA LYS A 100 -5.27 16.81 -0.11
C LYS A 100 -6.09 18.01 0.33
N THR A 101 -7.41 17.86 0.42
CA THR A 101 -8.31 18.96 0.83
C THR A 101 -8.03 19.43 2.25
N ARG A 102 -7.76 18.53 3.20
CA ARG A 102 -7.34 18.91 4.57
C ARG A 102 -6.05 19.71 4.64
N ARG A 103 -5.11 19.50 3.70
CA ARG A 103 -3.88 20.31 3.62
C ARG A 103 -4.12 21.70 3.02
N TYR A 104 -5.22 21.91 2.29
CA TYR A 104 -5.57 23.20 1.70
C TYR A 104 -6.67 23.95 2.47
N SER A 105 -7.38 23.30 3.40
CA SER A 105 -8.31 23.95 4.34
C SER A 105 -7.58 24.34 5.62
N VAL A 106 -6.54 25.19 5.50
CA VAL A 106 -6.13 26.04 6.62
C VAL A 106 -6.94 27.31 6.46
N ASP A 107 -8.04 27.43 7.19
CA ASP A 107 -8.79 28.69 7.29
C ASP A 107 -7.87 29.75 7.91
N PHE A 108 -7.32 30.62 7.06
CA PHE A 108 -6.52 31.78 7.49
C PHE A 108 -7.38 32.96 7.96
N ASP A 109 -8.72 32.82 7.97
CA ASP A 109 -9.67 33.88 8.30
C ASP A 109 -10.33 33.71 9.68
N MET A 110 -9.79 32.89 10.58
CA MET A 110 -10.17 32.99 11.99
C MET A 110 -9.52 34.24 12.59
N PRO A 111 -10.30 35.24 13.06
CA PRO A 111 -9.71 36.39 13.74
C PRO A 111 -8.98 35.90 14.99
N ALA A 112 -7.71 36.30 15.09
CA ALA A 112 -6.88 36.10 16.26
C ALA A 112 -7.42 36.92 17.44
N GLU A 113 -8.46 36.42 18.10
CA GLU A 113 -8.83 36.84 19.45
C GLU A 113 -8.56 35.68 20.40
N GLY A 114 -7.54 35.85 21.24
CA GLY A 114 -7.20 34.88 22.27
C GLY A 114 -5.71 34.56 22.32
N SER A 115 -4.88 35.59 22.50
CA SER A 115 -3.63 35.43 23.23
C SER A 115 -3.97 34.87 24.62
N MET A 116 -3.86 33.55 24.79
CA MET A 116 -3.74 32.94 26.11
C MET A 116 -2.33 32.37 26.23
N ASP A 117 -1.66 32.92 27.23
CA ASP A 117 -0.29 32.69 27.62
C ASP A 117 0.09 31.21 27.60
N SER A 118 1.13 30.95 26.83
CA SER A 118 1.89 29.71 26.88
C SER A 118 2.88 29.79 28.05
N GLU A 119 2.38 29.91 29.29
CA GLU A 119 3.26 29.97 30.48
C GLU A 119 2.45 29.84 31.81
N ASP A 120 1.68 28.77 32.02
CA ASP A 120 1.28 28.35 33.40
C ASP A 120 0.55 26.99 33.46
N ILE A 121 1.22 25.89 33.10
CA ILE A 121 0.79 24.53 33.49
C ILE A 121 1.98 23.80 34.13
N ALA A 122 2.61 24.48 35.10
CA ALA A 122 3.69 23.90 35.89
C ALA A 122 3.66 24.37 37.36
N SER A 123 2.50 24.66 37.95
CA SER A 123 2.36 24.67 39.40
C SER A 123 0.89 24.60 39.81
N GLY A 124 0.45 23.47 40.35
CA GLY A 124 -0.93 23.32 40.79
C GLY A 124 -1.26 21.89 41.18
N MET A 125 -0.35 21.23 41.91
CA MET A 125 -0.62 19.93 42.50
C MET A 125 -0.69 20.10 44.02
N GLU A 126 -1.65 20.91 44.46
CA GLU A 126 -2.23 20.81 45.81
C GLU A 126 -3.17 19.59 45.84
N SER A 127 -2.63 18.40 45.61
CA SER A 127 -3.37 17.14 45.59
C SER A 127 -3.28 16.42 46.94
N ARG A 128 -3.44 17.15 48.04
CA ARG A 128 -3.41 16.56 49.39
C ARG A 128 -4.71 16.73 50.18
N GLU A 129 -5.57 17.69 49.84
CA GLU A 129 -6.87 17.86 50.50
C GLU A 129 -8.05 17.27 49.70
N GLU A 130 -7.93 17.16 48.37
CA GLU A 130 -8.98 16.55 47.53
C GLU A 130 -9.05 15.02 47.67
N ASP A 131 -7.92 14.37 47.96
CA ASP A 131 -7.84 12.91 48.09
C ASP A 131 -8.60 12.40 49.33
N ASP A 132 -8.55 13.15 50.44
CA ASP A 132 -9.30 12.84 51.66
C ASP A 132 -10.80 13.14 51.52
N SER A 133 -11.17 14.17 50.74
CA SER A 133 -12.56 14.51 50.44
C SER A 133 -13.22 13.47 49.52
N LEU A 134 -12.53 13.05 48.46
CA LEU A 134 -12.99 12.03 47.53
C LEU A 134 -13.03 10.63 48.18
N ARG A 135 -12.06 10.29 49.04
CA ARG A 135 -12.10 9.06 49.85
C ARG A 135 -13.29 9.04 50.80
N ASN A 136 -13.57 10.15 51.50
CA ASN A 136 -14.75 10.26 52.37
C ASN A 136 -16.08 10.20 51.58
N LEU A 137 -16.14 10.79 50.39
CA LEU A 137 -17.32 10.71 49.52
C LEU A 137 -17.56 9.27 49.03
N ARG A 138 -16.50 8.58 48.62
CA ARG A 138 -16.54 7.17 48.14
C ARG A 138 -16.92 6.21 49.26
N GLN A 139 -16.42 6.43 50.49
CA GLN A 139 -16.78 5.66 51.67
C GLN A 139 -18.24 5.89 52.09
N ARG A 140 -18.80 7.09 51.89
CA ARG A 140 -20.24 7.37 52.10
C ARG A 140 -21.14 6.80 51.01
N LEU A 141 -20.71 6.85 49.75
CA LEU A 141 -21.46 6.30 48.61
C LEU A 141 -21.52 4.77 48.64
N MET A 142 -20.46 4.09 49.13
CA MET A 142 -20.46 2.63 49.31
C MET A 142 -20.92 2.17 50.71
N GLY A 143 -20.85 3.03 51.73
CA GLY A 143 -21.28 2.72 53.10
C GLY A 143 -22.80 2.62 53.31
N LYS A 144 -23.63 3.00 52.32
CA LYS A 144 -25.10 2.94 52.43
C LYS A 144 -25.70 1.54 52.18
N ARG A 145 -24.87 0.49 52.07
CA ARG A 145 -25.31 -0.93 52.03
C ARG A 145 -25.04 -1.70 53.33
N ARG A 146 -24.75 -1.00 54.43
CA ARG A 146 -24.15 -1.58 55.63
C ARG A 146 -25.11 -1.78 56.82
N ASP A 147 -26.37 -2.11 56.56
CA ASP A 147 -27.29 -2.54 57.64
C ASP A 147 -27.34 -4.07 57.82
N SER A 148 -26.60 -4.85 57.03
CA SER A 148 -26.56 -6.31 57.20
C SER A 148 -25.21 -6.89 56.79
N PHE A 149 -24.18 -6.79 57.63
CA PHE A 149 -23.13 -7.83 57.84
C PHE A 149 -21.99 -7.23 58.69
N GLU A 150 -22.02 -7.49 59.99
CA GLU A 150 -20.83 -7.38 60.84
C GLU A 150 -19.97 -8.63 60.61
N GLY A 151 -18.87 -8.49 59.86
CA GLY A 151 -17.92 -9.60 59.71
C GLY A 151 -16.82 -9.48 58.64
N GLU A 152 -16.87 -8.51 57.72
CA GLU A 152 -16.05 -8.57 56.49
C GLU A 152 -15.18 -7.32 56.20
N ASN A 153 -14.83 -6.54 57.23
CA ASN A 153 -14.10 -5.28 57.02
C ASN A 153 -12.64 -5.45 56.55
N GLU A 154 -11.97 -6.56 56.89
CA GLU A 154 -10.59 -6.83 56.43
C GLU A 154 -10.50 -7.21 54.94
N SER A 155 -11.55 -7.81 54.37
CA SER A 155 -11.57 -8.21 52.96
C SER A 155 -11.70 -7.00 52.04
N PHE A 156 -12.49 -6.01 52.46
CA PHE A 156 -12.82 -4.83 51.66
C PHE A 156 -11.65 -3.84 51.54
N ASP A 157 -10.94 -3.53 52.64
CA ASP A 157 -9.76 -2.65 52.59
C ASP A 157 -8.65 -3.27 51.73
N LYS A 158 -8.49 -4.60 51.79
CA LYS A 158 -7.54 -5.34 50.96
C LYS A 158 -7.93 -5.29 49.47
N GLN A 159 -9.23 -5.38 49.17
CA GLN A 159 -9.74 -5.26 47.80
C GLN A 159 -9.62 -3.83 47.27
N MET A 160 -9.74 -2.82 48.13
CA MET A 160 -9.52 -1.42 47.78
C MET A 160 -8.05 -1.14 47.46
N GLN A 161 -7.13 -1.69 48.26
CA GLN A 161 -5.69 -1.55 48.03
C GLN A 161 -5.27 -2.19 46.69
N ILE A 162 -5.83 -3.35 46.35
CA ILE A 162 -5.61 -4.00 45.05
C ILE A 162 -6.12 -3.13 43.88
N GLN A 163 -7.26 -2.45 44.04
CA GLN A 163 -7.77 -1.54 43.01
C GLN A 163 -6.90 -0.29 42.84
N ASP A 164 -6.41 0.30 43.95
CA ASP A 164 -5.55 1.48 43.91
C ASP A 164 -4.18 1.15 43.27
N ASP A 165 -3.62 -0.04 43.58
CA ASP A 165 -2.37 -0.50 42.96
C ASP A 165 -2.53 -0.77 41.46
N LEU A 166 -3.65 -1.37 41.05
CA LEU A 166 -3.96 -1.61 39.64
C LEU A 166 -4.21 -0.30 38.86
N GLN A 167 -4.82 0.70 39.50
CA GLN A 167 -4.99 2.03 38.90
C GLN A 167 -3.66 2.76 38.74
N LYS A 168 -2.74 2.64 39.72
CA LYS A 168 -1.38 3.21 39.59
C LYS A 168 -0.58 2.54 38.50
N GLU A 169 -0.65 1.22 38.39
CA GLU A 169 -0.01 0.45 37.32
C GLU A 169 -0.54 0.89 35.95
N LEU A 170 -1.86 1.01 35.81
CA LEU A 170 -2.49 1.47 34.57
C LEU A 170 -2.06 2.90 34.19
N VAL A 171 -2.03 3.83 35.15
CA VAL A 171 -1.59 5.21 34.91
C VAL A 171 -0.11 5.24 34.49
N GLN A 172 0.72 4.41 35.12
CA GLN A 172 2.13 4.28 34.76
C GLN A 172 2.30 3.71 33.34
N ASP A 173 1.53 2.68 32.99
CA ASP A 173 1.55 2.07 31.65
C ASP A 173 1.05 3.06 30.58
N MET A 174 -0.01 3.83 30.87
CA MET A 174 -0.48 4.88 29.96
C MET A 174 0.57 5.98 29.79
N SER A 175 1.27 6.37 30.86
CA SER A 175 2.36 7.34 30.78
C SER A 175 3.54 6.81 29.97
N GLN A 176 3.88 5.53 30.12
CA GLN A 176 4.92 4.89 29.31
C GLN A 176 4.51 4.79 27.83
N LEU A 177 3.24 4.47 27.56
CA LEU A 177 2.71 4.42 26.20
C LEU A 177 2.72 5.79 25.54
N VAL A 178 2.31 6.84 26.24
CA VAL A 178 2.36 8.22 25.72
C VAL A 178 3.81 8.67 25.49
N THR A 179 4.73 8.29 26.37
CA THR A 179 6.16 8.57 26.18
C THR A 179 6.71 7.83 24.96
N GLY A 180 6.34 6.57 24.78
CA GLY A 180 6.67 5.79 23.58
C GLY A 180 6.06 6.36 22.31
N LEU A 181 4.82 6.88 22.38
CA LEU A 181 4.16 7.55 21.26
C LEU A 181 4.87 8.85 20.90
N LYS A 182 5.26 9.66 21.91
CA LYS A 182 6.04 10.89 21.70
C LYS A 182 7.38 10.59 21.04
N GLN A 183 8.11 9.60 21.56
CA GLN A 183 9.40 9.20 21.00
C GLN A 183 9.25 8.61 19.59
N GLY A 184 8.18 7.86 19.34
CA GLY A 184 7.81 7.35 18.02
C GLY A 184 7.47 8.47 17.04
N ALA A 185 6.74 9.50 17.48
CA ALA A 185 6.41 10.67 16.68
C ALA A 185 7.64 11.52 16.36
N GLU A 186 8.55 11.72 17.31
CA GLU A 186 9.83 12.41 17.08
C GLU A 186 10.72 11.62 16.10
N ALA A 187 10.80 10.29 16.26
CA ALA A 187 11.52 9.43 15.32
C ALA A 187 10.90 9.45 13.91
N PHE A 188 9.56 9.46 13.83
CA PHE A 188 8.84 9.54 12.56
C PHE A 188 9.04 10.90 11.89
N GLN A 189 9.01 11.99 12.65
CA GLN A 189 9.28 13.34 12.16
C GLN A 189 10.72 13.46 11.60
N ASN A 190 11.71 12.92 12.31
CA ASN A 190 13.10 12.88 11.85
C ASN A 190 13.27 12.03 10.58
N ALA A 191 12.59 10.88 10.51
CA ALA A 191 12.60 10.04 9.31
C ALA A 191 11.96 10.77 8.11
N LEU A 192 10.87 11.50 8.33
CA LEU A 192 10.17 12.26 7.30
C LEU A 192 11.01 13.46 6.80
N GLU A 193 11.71 14.14 7.69
CA GLU A 193 12.64 15.22 7.33
C GLU A 193 13.81 14.68 6.48
N HIS A 194 14.38 13.54 6.89
CA HIS A 194 15.41 12.84 6.11
C HIS A 194 14.88 12.42 4.73
N ASP A 195 13.70 11.81 4.66
CA ASP A 195 13.08 11.38 3.40
C ASP A 195 12.73 12.57 2.50
N SER A 196 12.29 13.70 3.07
CA SER A 196 12.03 14.93 2.31
C SER A 196 13.32 15.49 1.67
N THR A 197 14.45 15.33 2.36
CA THR A 197 15.77 15.75 1.88
C THR A 197 16.25 14.83 0.75
N VAL A 198 16.07 13.51 0.91
CA VAL A 198 16.37 12.53 -0.14
C VAL A 198 15.49 12.77 -1.36
N LEU A 199 14.21 13.10 -1.17
CA LEU A 199 13.27 13.37 -2.26
C LEU A 199 13.64 14.66 -3.03
N LYS A 200 14.06 15.72 -2.31
CA LYS A 200 14.64 16.93 -2.94
C LYS A 200 15.93 16.63 -3.70
N ALA A 201 16.81 15.79 -3.15
CA ALA A 201 18.04 15.39 -3.84
C ALA A 201 17.73 14.58 -5.11
N ALA A 202 16.72 13.70 -5.06
CA ALA A 202 16.23 12.97 -6.22
C ALA A 202 15.59 13.90 -7.26
N GLU A 203 14.80 14.90 -6.84
CA GLU A 203 14.23 15.93 -7.71
C GLU A 203 15.33 16.73 -8.44
N ILE A 204 16.36 17.17 -7.71
CA ILE A 204 17.52 17.87 -8.29
C ILE A 204 18.25 16.94 -9.27
N GLY A 205 18.47 15.67 -8.92
CA GLY A 205 19.10 14.68 -9.78
C GLY A 205 18.29 14.42 -11.06
N LEU A 206 16.96 14.34 -10.96
CA LEU A 206 16.05 14.15 -12.09
C LEU A 206 16.04 15.40 -12.98
N HIS A 207 16.05 16.59 -12.40
CA HIS A 207 16.14 17.85 -13.15
C HIS A 207 17.49 18.01 -13.87
N VAL A 208 18.62 17.63 -13.25
CA VAL A 208 19.93 17.60 -13.92
C VAL A 208 19.95 16.58 -15.05
N THR A 209 19.36 15.40 -14.83
CA THR A 209 19.27 14.35 -15.86
C THR A 209 18.39 14.78 -17.03
N SER A 210 17.26 15.44 -16.75
CA SER A 210 16.35 16.01 -17.76
C SER A 210 17.05 17.07 -18.61
N ARG A 211 17.81 17.98 -17.97
CA ARG A 211 18.63 18.96 -18.70
C ARG A 211 19.70 18.27 -19.56
N SER A 212 20.40 17.28 -19.03
CA SER A 212 21.40 16.52 -19.79
C SER A 212 20.76 15.83 -21.01
N LEU A 213 19.65 15.12 -20.84
CA LEU A 213 18.90 14.47 -21.93
C LEU A 213 18.40 15.47 -22.98
N SER A 214 17.88 16.62 -22.56
CA SER A 214 17.47 17.69 -23.48
C SER A 214 18.65 18.24 -24.28
N THR A 215 19.80 18.41 -23.63
CA THR A 215 21.02 18.91 -24.28
C THR A 215 21.58 17.89 -25.27
N LEU A 216 21.61 16.61 -24.89
CA LEU A 216 21.96 15.47 -25.76
C LEU A 216 21.00 15.37 -26.95
N GLY A 217 19.69 15.50 -26.72
CA GLY A 217 18.67 15.52 -27.78
C GLY A 217 18.87 16.69 -28.76
N SER A 218 19.21 17.89 -28.25
CA SER A 218 19.52 19.04 -29.10
C SER A 218 20.80 18.83 -29.93
N ASN A 219 21.82 18.20 -29.34
CA ASN A 219 23.09 17.93 -30.00
C ASN A 219 22.95 16.83 -31.05
N LEU A 220 22.16 15.78 -30.79
CA LEU A 220 21.81 14.76 -31.79
C LEU A 220 21.02 15.36 -32.96
N LYS A 221 20.05 16.24 -32.68
CA LYS A 221 19.26 16.91 -33.71
C LYS A 221 20.14 17.82 -34.60
N LYS A 222 21.11 18.52 -34.00
CA LYS A 222 22.10 19.32 -34.74
C LYS A 222 23.02 18.42 -35.57
N TYR A 223 23.51 17.30 -35.02
CA TYR A 223 24.38 16.37 -35.73
C TYR A 223 23.71 15.71 -36.94
N HIS A 224 22.44 15.34 -36.81
CA HIS A 224 21.68 14.74 -37.90
C HIS A 224 21.42 15.73 -39.04
N LYS A 225 21.17 17.01 -38.73
CA LYS A 225 20.78 18.00 -39.74
C LYS A 225 21.95 18.58 -40.54
N GLU A 226 23.14 18.68 -39.95
CA GLU A 226 24.24 19.46 -40.56
C GLU A 226 25.35 18.60 -41.17
N LYS A 227 25.76 17.52 -40.51
CA LYS A 227 26.91 16.70 -40.96
C LYS A 227 26.50 15.54 -41.86
N ILE A 228 25.42 14.82 -41.54
CA ILE A 228 25.04 13.63 -42.32
C ILE A 228 24.67 13.99 -43.77
N GLY A 229 23.98 15.12 -43.97
CA GLY A 229 23.58 15.56 -45.31
C GLY A 229 24.76 16.01 -46.17
N PHE A 230 25.77 16.64 -45.57
CA PHE A 230 26.98 17.06 -46.29
C PHE A 230 27.86 15.87 -46.67
N PHE A 231 28.14 14.96 -45.73
CA PHE A 231 28.94 13.76 -46.01
C PHE A 231 28.27 12.81 -47.00
N MET A 232 26.94 12.69 -46.96
CA MET A 232 26.19 11.86 -47.92
C MET A 232 26.27 12.45 -49.34
N LYS A 233 26.12 13.77 -49.49
CA LYS A 233 26.27 14.45 -50.79
C LYS A 233 27.70 14.33 -51.32
N LEU A 234 28.71 14.47 -50.45
CA LEU A 234 30.11 14.32 -50.83
C LEU A 234 30.46 12.88 -51.24
N GLY A 235 29.93 11.88 -50.53
CA GLY A 235 30.09 10.47 -50.88
C GLY A 235 29.45 10.13 -52.23
N LEU A 236 28.26 10.67 -52.52
CA LEU A 236 27.58 10.46 -53.79
C LEU A 236 28.35 11.11 -54.96
N LEU A 237 28.88 12.32 -54.77
CA LEU A 237 29.76 12.98 -55.74
C LEU A 237 31.02 12.13 -56.01
N SER A 238 31.68 11.64 -54.96
CA SER A 238 32.86 10.80 -55.08
C SER A 238 32.56 9.49 -55.82
N PHE A 239 31.40 8.88 -55.57
CA PHE A 239 31.00 7.65 -56.23
C PHE A 239 30.76 7.84 -57.73
N VAL A 240 30.15 8.96 -58.13
CA VAL A 240 29.97 9.33 -59.54
C VAL A 240 31.32 9.50 -60.24
N ILE A 241 32.26 10.19 -59.61
CA ILE A 241 33.61 10.39 -60.17
C ILE A 241 34.35 9.05 -60.31
N LEU A 242 34.27 8.17 -59.31
CA LEU A 242 34.86 6.83 -59.37
C LEU A 242 34.23 5.97 -60.47
N GLY A 243 32.91 6.00 -60.61
CA GLY A 243 32.21 5.31 -61.70
C GLY A 243 32.65 5.80 -63.08
N LEU A 244 32.87 7.10 -63.23
CA LEU A 244 33.38 7.69 -64.46
C LEU A 244 34.83 7.26 -64.74
N LEU A 245 35.69 7.22 -63.72
CA LEU A 245 37.06 6.70 -63.87
C LEU A 245 37.08 5.22 -64.25
N ILE A 246 36.23 4.39 -63.66
CA ILE A 246 36.13 2.96 -63.98
C ILE A 246 35.63 2.78 -65.41
N THR A 247 34.57 3.47 -65.82
CA THR A 247 34.05 3.39 -67.20
C THR A 247 35.07 3.89 -68.21
N TYR A 248 35.80 4.96 -67.92
CA TYR A 248 36.92 5.42 -68.73
C TYR A 248 38.05 4.39 -68.83
N LEU A 249 38.38 3.72 -67.73
CA LEU A 249 39.38 2.65 -67.71
C LEU A 249 38.94 1.47 -68.58
N VAL A 250 37.66 1.07 -68.51
CA VAL A 250 37.08 0.02 -69.36
C VAL A 250 37.21 0.39 -70.84
N ILE A 251 36.83 1.60 -71.24
CA ILE A 251 36.95 2.08 -72.63
C ILE A 251 38.41 2.08 -73.10
N LYS A 252 39.35 2.50 -72.24
CA LYS A 252 40.77 2.55 -72.60
C LYS A 252 41.41 1.16 -72.68
N VAL A 253 40.97 0.22 -71.85
CA VAL A 253 41.53 -1.15 -71.81
C VAL A 253 40.97 -2.02 -72.92
N PHE A 254 39.74 -1.76 -73.39
CA PHE A 254 39.14 -2.41 -74.56
C PHE A 254 38.77 -1.39 -75.65
N PRO A 255 39.76 -0.81 -76.36
CA PRO A 255 39.47 0.13 -77.43
C PRO A 255 38.92 -0.53 -78.71
N ASP A 256 39.08 -1.86 -78.86
CA ASP A 256 38.73 -2.60 -80.07
C ASP A 256 37.80 -3.80 -79.79
N LEU A 257 36.55 -3.52 -79.42
CA LEU A 257 35.40 -4.37 -79.69
C LEU A 257 34.31 -3.57 -80.40
#